data_AF-A0A2U1JBH9-F1
#
_entry.id   AF-A0A2U1JBH9-F1
#
_cell.length_a   1.000
_cell.length_b   1.000
_cell.length_c   1.000
_cell.angle_alpha   90.00
_cell.angle_beta   90.00
_cell.angle_gamma   90.00
#
_symmetry.space_group_name_H-M   'P 1'
#
loop_
_entity.id
_entity.type
_entity.pdbx_description
1 polymer ?
#
loop_
_entity_poly.entity_id
_entity_poly.type
_entity_poly.pdbx_seq_one_letter_code
_entity_poly.pdbx_strand_id
1 'polypeptide(L)'
;MSMFRQKAIDVLVYTGDGVSALCLSQTLNTFRSLLGDRYSIVTVDSHQLATEPWEKTTFLLTIPGGRDLPYNRDLSGTAANKIRNFVYNGGLYIGFCAGGYFASSRCVFEPNSQLSVIGERPLHFFPNICKGAAYPGFKYNSEECARAVKIQVQKEAFKNREASKWLSELNVENPFVYYNGGGYFVNADSRDNFLTDYGWDLESNRDTEEKDKKTHKINVLARYPSDVTDPEDRGAIVEDAAAIVACNFGRGMAVLSGVHIEFSHDSFLSNGDRTVPQEVINRLISTDRQRKIILVAIFQYMGLDVKINIIDECTTKPMKQITPTFVIPIKDIPISETAKFMYKLNSVATNGTIDDTYNKIIFQTVDSNMYHHTTQVTPNNPTNETEEKSVIQLYICNDKLPSTYKSIYSFDIEKFTHYIKKTNASVFGNWLMYTEVTTSTQTFLEK
;
A
#
# COMPACT_ATOMS: atom_id res chain seq x y z
N MET A 1 -6.44 2.64 -35.95
CA MET A 1 -6.69 3.19 -34.60
C MET A 1 -5.77 2.50 -33.61
N SER A 2 -4.70 3.16 -33.18
CA SER A 2 -3.86 2.68 -32.08
C SER A 2 -4.72 2.68 -30.82
N MET A 3 -5.11 1.50 -30.35
CA MET A 3 -5.82 1.34 -29.09
C MET A 3 -4.84 1.78 -27.99
N PHE A 4 -5.06 2.97 -27.42
CA PHE A 4 -4.29 3.43 -26.26
C PHE A 4 -4.42 2.35 -25.17
N ARG A 5 -3.38 1.55 -24.97
CA ARG A 5 -3.31 0.64 -23.83
C ARG A 5 -3.26 1.52 -22.59
N GLN A 6 -4.31 1.46 -21.77
CA GLN A 6 -4.33 2.11 -20.47
C GLN A 6 -3.12 1.59 -19.67
N LYS A 7 -2.23 2.50 -19.29
CA LYS A 7 -1.02 2.15 -18.54
C LYS A 7 -1.45 1.76 -17.12
N ALA A 8 -1.05 0.57 -16.67
CA ALA A 8 -1.22 0.21 -15.27
C ALA A 8 -0.30 1.08 -14.42
N ILE A 9 -0.89 1.90 -13.54
CA ILE A 9 -0.19 2.84 -12.66
C ILE A 9 -0.66 2.75 -11.21
N ASP A 10 -1.71 1.97 -10.93
CA ASP A 10 -2.28 1.90 -9.59
C ASP A 10 -1.48 0.94 -8.71
N VAL A 11 -1.17 1.39 -7.50
CA VAL A 11 -0.69 0.57 -6.40
C VAL A 11 -1.82 0.49 -5.40
N LEU A 12 -2.50 -0.65 -5.37
CA LEU A 12 -3.61 -0.89 -4.46
C LEU A 12 -3.08 -1.33 -3.10
N VAL A 13 -3.61 -0.75 -2.03
CA VAL A 13 -3.30 -1.10 -0.64
C VAL A 13 -4.58 -1.57 0.04
N TYR A 14 -4.59 -2.82 0.49
CA TYR A 14 -5.77 -3.40 1.14
C TYR A 14 -6.07 -2.71 2.49
N THR A 15 -7.35 -2.42 2.72
CA THR A 15 -7.85 -1.68 3.89
C THR A 15 -8.98 -2.39 4.64
N GLY A 16 -9.33 -3.63 4.29
CA GLY A 16 -10.41 -4.34 4.98
C GLY A 16 -10.05 -4.81 6.39
N ASP A 17 -10.97 -5.56 7.02
CA ASP A 17 -10.77 -6.08 8.37
C ASP A 17 -9.48 -6.94 8.44
N GLY A 18 -8.85 -6.89 9.60
CA GLY A 18 -7.55 -7.48 9.87
C GLY A 18 -6.40 -6.48 9.77
N VAL A 19 -6.45 -5.47 8.90
CA VAL A 19 -5.36 -4.50 8.74
C VAL A 19 -5.20 -3.65 10.00
N SER A 20 -3.97 -3.57 10.53
CA SER A 20 -3.66 -2.65 11.62
C SER A 20 -3.58 -1.22 11.10
N ALA A 21 -4.23 -0.27 11.80
CA ALA A 21 -4.19 1.14 11.43
C ALA A 21 -2.75 1.70 11.28
N LEU A 22 -1.83 1.26 12.14
CA LEU A 22 -0.42 1.64 12.06
C LEU A 22 0.25 1.06 10.81
N CYS A 23 0.03 -0.22 10.51
CA CYS A 23 0.58 -0.87 9.31
C CYS A 23 0.06 -0.22 8.03
N LEU A 24 -1.24 0.12 7.99
CA LEU A 24 -1.84 0.81 6.87
C LEU A 24 -1.23 2.19 6.67
N SER A 25 -1.17 3.01 7.73
CA SER A 25 -0.59 4.35 7.69
C SER A 25 0.86 4.32 7.21
N GLN A 26 1.67 3.40 7.75
CA GLN A 26 3.07 3.21 7.36
C GLN A 26 3.22 2.82 5.89
N THR A 27 2.42 1.84 5.44
CA THR A 27 2.43 1.40 4.04
C THR A 27 2.09 2.57 3.12
N LEU A 28 1.00 3.28 3.38
CA LEU A 28 0.56 4.41 2.56
C LEU A 28 1.59 5.55 2.55
N ASN A 29 2.13 5.94 3.70
CA ASN A 29 3.09 7.04 3.80
C ASN A 29 4.39 6.71 3.07
N THR A 30 4.95 5.52 3.31
CA THR A 30 6.17 5.08 2.63
C THR A 30 5.96 4.94 1.13
N PHE A 31 4.81 4.40 0.70
CA PHE A 31 4.54 4.22 -0.73
C PHE A 31 4.29 5.55 -1.43
N ARG A 32 3.53 6.48 -0.82
CA ARG A 32 3.36 7.82 -1.37
C ARG A 32 4.69 8.57 -1.47
N SER A 33 5.55 8.41 -0.46
CA SER A 33 6.88 9.01 -0.43
C SER A 33 7.79 8.46 -1.54
N LEU A 34 7.83 7.14 -1.74
CA LEU A 34 8.78 6.51 -2.67
C LEU A 34 8.25 6.33 -4.10
N LEU A 35 6.93 6.17 -4.25
CA LEU A 35 6.28 5.78 -5.51
C LEU A 35 5.33 6.86 -6.08
N GLY A 36 4.95 7.86 -5.28
CA GLY A 36 3.91 8.83 -5.63
C GLY A 36 4.20 9.71 -6.86
N ASP A 37 5.46 9.80 -7.28
CA ASP A 37 5.85 10.51 -8.50
C ASP A 37 5.48 9.75 -9.80
N ARG A 38 5.27 8.43 -9.72
CA ARG A 38 5.10 7.55 -10.89
C ARG A 38 3.84 6.69 -10.82
N TYR A 39 3.33 6.47 -9.62
CA TYR A 39 2.22 5.55 -9.34
C TYR A 39 1.13 6.23 -8.51
N SER A 40 -0.11 5.82 -8.75
CA SER A 40 -1.27 6.23 -7.96
C SER A 40 -1.44 5.27 -6.78
N ILE A 41 -1.36 5.76 -5.54
CA ILE A 41 -1.52 4.91 -4.35
C ILE A 41 -2.97 4.98 -3.89
N VAL A 42 -3.69 3.87 -4.03
CA VAL A 42 -5.15 3.80 -3.81
C VAL A 42 -5.47 2.70 -2.80
N THR A 43 -6.45 2.94 -1.95
CA THR A 43 -6.95 1.93 -1.00
C THR A 43 -7.97 1.01 -1.66
N VAL A 44 -8.06 -0.24 -1.21
CA VAL A 44 -9.07 -1.18 -1.71
C VAL A 44 -9.56 -2.11 -0.61
N ASP A 45 -10.85 -2.44 -0.60
CA ASP A 45 -11.43 -3.41 0.34
C ASP A 45 -11.69 -4.79 -0.29
N SER A 46 -12.22 -5.72 0.51
CA SER A 46 -12.47 -7.10 0.08
C SER A 46 -13.61 -7.22 -0.93
N HIS A 47 -14.64 -6.37 -0.80
CA HIS A 47 -15.76 -6.35 -1.73
C HIS A 47 -15.28 -5.89 -3.11
N GLN A 48 -14.54 -4.78 -3.17
CA GLN A 48 -13.97 -4.25 -4.40
C GLN A 48 -13.02 -5.26 -5.06
N LEU A 49 -12.17 -5.93 -4.28
CA LEU A 49 -11.29 -6.99 -4.81
C LEU A 49 -12.08 -8.18 -5.39
N ALA A 50 -13.27 -8.47 -4.86
CA ALA A 50 -14.14 -9.54 -5.34
C ALA A 50 -14.98 -9.14 -6.56
N THR A 51 -15.55 -7.92 -6.59
CA THR A 51 -16.59 -7.54 -7.56
C THR A 51 -16.07 -6.67 -8.69
N GLU A 52 -15.17 -5.73 -8.41
CA GLU A 52 -14.77 -4.69 -9.36
C GLU A 52 -13.68 -5.15 -10.35
N PRO A 53 -13.52 -4.47 -11.51
CA PRO A 53 -12.53 -4.82 -12.54
C PRO A 53 -11.19 -4.08 -12.34
N TRP A 54 -10.57 -4.25 -11.16
CA TRP A 54 -9.36 -3.51 -10.74
C TRP A 54 -8.06 -4.00 -11.40
N GLU A 55 -8.02 -5.23 -11.91
CA GLU A 55 -6.79 -5.91 -12.36
C GLU A 55 -6.11 -5.21 -13.54
N LYS A 56 -6.88 -4.47 -14.36
CA LYS A 56 -6.39 -3.85 -15.61
C LYS A 56 -5.55 -2.59 -15.40
N THR A 57 -5.83 -1.83 -14.34
CA THR A 57 -5.12 -0.57 -14.04
C THR A 57 -4.09 -0.73 -12.93
N THR A 58 -4.14 -1.86 -12.22
CA THR A 58 -3.27 -2.18 -11.10
C THR A 58 -1.92 -2.70 -11.57
N PHE A 59 -0.85 -2.10 -11.05
CA PHE A 59 0.52 -2.56 -11.21
C PHE A 59 0.94 -3.44 -10.03
N LEU A 60 0.59 -3.04 -8.80
CA LEU A 60 0.94 -3.72 -7.56
C LEU A 60 -0.27 -3.78 -6.62
N LEU A 61 -0.57 -4.96 -6.08
CA LEU A 61 -1.47 -5.12 -4.94
C LEU A 61 -0.66 -5.36 -3.67
N THR A 62 -1.00 -4.63 -2.61
CA THR A 62 -0.31 -4.67 -1.33
C THR A 62 -1.27 -5.07 -0.22
N ILE A 63 -0.90 -6.09 0.56
CA ILE A 63 -1.61 -6.45 1.80
C ILE A 63 -0.69 -6.13 2.99
N PRO A 64 -1.03 -5.10 3.79
CA PRO A 64 -0.23 -4.72 4.96
C PRO A 64 -0.27 -5.75 6.09
N GLY A 65 0.47 -5.46 7.16
CA GLY A 65 0.40 -6.22 8.41
C GLY A 65 -0.89 -5.98 9.20
N GLY A 66 -1.13 -6.90 10.15
CA GLY A 66 -2.38 -6.94 10.89
C GLY A 66 -2.67 -8.34 11.44
N ARG A 67 -3.93 -8.75 11.35
CA ARG A 67 -4.44 -10.07 11.73
C ARG A 67 -4.74 -10.88 10.48
N ASP A 68 -4.16 -12.06 10.38
CA ASP A 68 -4.28 -12.92 9.21
C ASP A 68 -5.66 -13.61 9.09
N LEU A 69 -6.32 -13.95 10.20
CA LEU A 69 -7.63 -14.63 10.16
C LEU A 69 -8.74 -13.83 9.44
N PRO A 70 -8.91 -12.51 9.68
CA PRO A 70 -9.82 -11.70 8.87
C PRO A 70 -9.51 -11.71 7.38
N TYR A 71 -8.23 -11.69 6.97
CA TYR A 71 -7.87 -11.81 5.55
C TYR A 71 -8.33 -13.15 4.99
N ASN A 72 -8.10 -14.24 5.73
CA ASN A 72 -8.54 -15.56 5.33
C ASN A 72 -10.08 -15.69 5.27
N ARG A 73 -10.82 -14.96 6.10
CA ARG A 73 -12.28 -14.91 6.04
C ARG A 73 -12.77 -14.11 4.83
N ASP A 74 -12.24 -12.91 4.62
CA ASP A 74 -12.82 -11.90 3.73
C ASP A 74 -12.28 -11.96 2.30
N LEU A 75 -11.03 -12.39 2.12
CA LEU A 75 -10.38 -12.48 0.82
C LEU A 75 -10.41 -13.88 0.23
N SER A 76 -10.91 -14.89 0.96
CA SER A 76 -11.08 -16.24 0.42
C SER A 76 -12.12 -16.30 -0.70
N GLY A 77 -12.03 -17.34 -1.55
CA GLY A 77 -12.95 -17.53 -2.66
C GLY A 77 -12.66 -16.62 -3.85
N THR A 78 -13.66 -15.84 -4.29
CA THR A 78 -13.57 -15.03 -5.52
C THR A 78 -12.44 -14.01 -5.49
N ALA A 79 -12.25 -13.29 -4.38
CA ALA A 79 -11.18 -12.30 -4.25
C ALA A 79 -9.80 -12.97 -4.38
N ALA A 80 -9.54 -14.07 -3.65
CA ALA A 80 -8.29 -14.82 -3.77
C ALA A 80 -8.05 -15.33 -5.19
N ASN A 81 -9.08 -15.83 -5.88
CA ASN A 81 -8.96 -16.27 -7.27
C ASN A 81 -8.58 -15.11 -8.20
N LYS A 82 -9.21 -13.94 -8.05
CA LYS A 82 -8.84 -12.73 -8.80
C LYS A 82 -7.41 -12.27 -8.50
N ILE A 83 -7.02 -12.24 -7.23
CA ILE A 83 -5.65 -11.87 -6.81
C ILE A 83 -4.61 -12.83 -7.42
N ARG A 84 -4.86 -14.14 -7.34
CA ARG A 84 -3.99 -15.15 -7.96
C ARG A 84 -3.91 -14.96 -9.46
N ASN A 85 -5.04 -14.78 -10.14
CA ASN A 85 -5.08 -14.57 -11.59
C ASN A 85 -4.37 -13.28 -11.99
N PHE A 86 -4.52 -12.21 -11.22
CA PHE A 86 -3.82 -10.96 -11.43
C PHE A 86 -2.29 -11.17 -11.41
N VAL A 87 -1.75 -11.80 -10.37
CA VAL A 87 -0.31 -12.09 -10.28
C VAL A 87 0.12 -13.07 -11.38
N TYR A 88 -0.61 -14.17 -11.60
CA TYR A 88 -0.33 -15.14 -12.66
C TYR A 88 -0.22 -14.48 -14.03
N ASN A 89 -1.04 -13.44 -14.28
CA ASN A 89 -1.06 -12.76 -15.56
C ASN A 89 0.00 -11.66 -15.73
N GLY A 90 0.82 -11.38 -14.72
CA GLY A 90 1.89 -10.39 -14.77
C GLY A 90 1.81 -9.28 -13.71
N GLY A 91 0.76 -9.30 -12.89
CA GLY A 91 0.62 -8.39 -11.75
C GLY A 91 1.64 -8.66 -10.65
N LEU A 92 1.83 -7.67 -9.78
CA LEU A 92 2.74 -7.76 -8.65
C LEU A 92 1.99 -7.80 -7.32
N TYR A 93 2.49 -8.57 -6.36
CA TYR A 93 1.97 -8.62 -5.00
C TYR A 93 3.07 -8.30 -4.00
N ILE A 94 2.76 -7.54 -2.95
CA ILE A 94 3.61 -7.43 -1.76
C ILE A 94 2.80 -7.64 -0.49
N GLY A 95 3.30 -8.51 0.39
CA GLY A 95 2.65 -8.83 1.67
C GLY A 95 3.60 -8.61 2.84
N PHE A 96 3.19 -7.78 3.80
CA PHE A 96 3.96 -7.51 5.02
C PHE A 96 3.33 -8.20 6.23
N CYS A 97 4.14 -8.88 7.04
CA CYS A 97 3.69 -9.60 8.24
C CYS A 97 2.50 -10.50 7.92
N ALA A 98 1.30 -10.23 8.47
CA ALA A 98 0.04 -10.93 8.16
C ALA A 98 -0.25 -11.07 6.65
N GLY A 99 0.06 -10.06 5.83
CA GLY A 99 -0.07 -10.16 4.37
C GLY A 99 0.95 -11.12 3.73
N GLY A 100 2.09 -11.36 4.38
CA GLY A 100 3.06 -12.39 3.98
C GLY A 100 2.61 -13.80 4.39
N TYR A 101 2.05 -13.96 5.59
CA TYR A 101 1.44 -15.22 6.02
C TYR A 101 0.28 -15.62 5.11
N PHE A 102 -0.64 -14.69 4.83
CA PHE A 102 -1.80 -14.91 3.95
C PHE A 102 -1.42 -15.32 2.53
N ALA A 103 -0.23 -14.91 2.07
CA ALA A 103 0.28 -15.23 0.74
C ALA A 103 1.11 -16.53 0.67
N SER A 104 1.36 -17.18 1.81
CA SER A 104 2.01 -18.50 1.87
C SER A 104 1.00 -19.61 1.62
N SER A 105 1.44 -20.86 1.47
CA SER A 105 0.50 -22.00 1.36
C SER A 105 -0.13 -22.30 2.71
N ARG A 106 0.67 -22.19 3.77
CA ARG A 106 0.27 -22.46 5.15
C ARG A 106 0.87 -21.46 6.12
N CYS A 107 0.07 -21.05 7.08
CA CYS A 107 0.49 -20.23 8.21
C CYS A 107 0.56 -21.11 9.47
N VAL A 108 1.64 -20.96 10.24
CA VAL A 108 1.79 -21.52 11.59
C VAL A 108 2.28 -20.40 12.50
N PHE A 109 1.36 -19.78 13.23
CA PHE A 109 1.64 -18.64 14.09
C PHE A 109 1.34 -18.97 15.56
N GLU A 110 2.34 -18.78 16.43
CA GLU A 110 2.33 -19.04 17.88
C GLU A 110 1.57 -20.34 18.26
N PRO A 111 1.96 -21.49 17.71
CA PRO A 111 1.34 -22.77 18.03
C PRO A 111 1.50 -23.04 19.53
N ASN A 112 0.55 -23.78 20.12
CA ASN A 112 0.50 -24.07 21.56
C ASN A 112 0.30 -22.84 22.46
N SER A 113 -0.20 -21.73 21.91
CA SER A 113 -0.56 -20.53 22.67
C SER A 113 -2.00 -20.09 22.40
N GLN A 114 -2.50 -19.14 23.19
CA GLN A 114 -3.80 -18.49 22.94
C GLN A 114 -3.82 -17.64 21.65
N LEU A 115 -2.65 -17.35 21.08
CA LEU A 115 -2.49 -16.58 19.84
C LEU A 115 -2.45 -17.49 18.61
N SER A 116 -2.59 -18.81 18.80
CA SER A 116 -2.41 -19.83 17.76
C SER A 116 -3.27 -19.59 16.52
N VAL A 117 -2.62 -19.40 15.38
CA VAL A 117 -3.27 -19.34 14.06
C VAL A 117 -2.57 -20.33 13.13
N ILE A 118 -3.25 -21.42 12.80
CA ILE A 118 -2.69 -22.51 11.99
C ILE A 118 -3.66 -22.88 10.89
N GLY A 119 -3.18 -22.96 9.64
CA GLY A 119 -3.97 -23.50 8.53
C GLY A 119 -3.49 -23.07 7.16
N GLU A 120 -4.17 -23.57 6.13
CA GLU A 120 -3.91 -23.24 4.72
C GLU A 120 -4.37 -21.81 4.38
N ARG A 121 -3.74 -21.20 3.38
CA ARG A 121 -4.09 -19.86 2.88
C ARG A 121 -4.24 -19.89 1.37
N PRO A 122 -5.26 -19.21 0.81
CA PRO A 122 -5.72 -19.47 -0.55
C PRO A 122 -4.78 -18.94 -1.63
N LEU A 123 -3.82 -18.07 -1.31
CA LEU A 123 -2.96 -17.44 -2.31
C LEU A 123 -1.77 -18.31 -2.74
N HIS A 124 -1.21 -19.18 -1.89
CA HIS A 124 -0.08 -20.09 -2.19
C HIS A 124 1.05 -19.50 -3.07
N PHE A 125 1.35 -18.20 -2.97
CA PHE A 125 2.44 -17.60 -3.75
C PHE A 125 3.79 -18.10 -3.27
N PHE A 126 3.94 -18.24 -1.96
CA PHE A 126 5.01 -19.05 -1.37
C PHE A 126 4.46 -20.45 -1.08
N PRO A 127 5.04 -21.52 -1.66
CA PRO A 127 4.46 -22.86 -1.62
C PRO A 127 4.65 -23.58 -0.29
N ASN A 128 5.50 -23.05 0.61
CA ASN A 128 5.77 -23.66 1.91
C ASN A 128 5.14 -22.85 3.05
N ILE A 129 5.46 -23.30 4.26
CA ILE A 129 4.94 -22.76 5.50
C ILE A 129 5.64 -21.43 5.83
N CYS A 130 4.87 -20.42 6.20
CA CYS A 130 5.38 -19.27 6.95
C CYS A 130 5.13 -19.51 8.45
N LYS A 131 6.21 -19.55 9.23
CA LYS A 131 6.19 -19.81 10.67
C LYS A 131 6.46 -18.53 11.44
N GLY A 132 5.68 -18.26 12.49
CA GLY A 132 6.02 -17.19 13.42
C GLY A 132 5.27 -17.24 14.74
N ALA A 133 5.34 -16.20 15.58
CA ALA A 133 6.23 -15.06 15.38
C ALA A 133 7.70 -15.53 15.43
N ALA A 134 8.57 -14.94 14.60
CA ALA A 134 10.00 -15.28 14.54
C ALA A 134 10.71 -15.05 15.89
N TYR A 135 10.27 -14.04 16.63
CA TYR A 135 10.69 -13.77 18.00
C TYR A 135 9.51 -13.89 18.98
N PRO A 136 9.71 -14.49 20.17
CA PRO A 136 8.64 -14.68 21.15
C PRO A 136 8.20 -13.37 21.81
N GLY A 137 7.02 -13.41 22.43
CA GLY A 137 6.48 -12.34 23.25
C GLY A 137 5.48 -11.42 22.55
N PHE A 138 5.07 -11.74 21.31
CA PHE A 138 4.09 -10.93 20.58
C PHE A 138 2.78 -10.72 21.37
N LYS A 139 2.22 -9.51 21.29
CA LYS A 139 0.94 -9.14 21.87
C LYS A 139 0.11 -8.35 20.86
N TYR A 140 -1.12 -8.76 20.64
CA TYR A 140 -2.05 -7.98 19.79
C TYR A 140 -2.29 -6.59 20.38
N ASN A 141 -2.43 -5.60 19.50
CA ASN A 141 -2.73 -4.21 19.83
C ASN A 141 -1.71 -3.55 20.78
N SER A 142 -0.47 -4.05 20.81
CA SER A 142 0.59 -3.53 21.66
C SER A 142 1.92 -3.49 20.91
N GLU A 143 2.71 -2.47 21.24
CA GLU A 143 4.07 -2.27 20.72
C GLU A 143 5.16 -2.59 21.76
N GLU A 144 4.77 -3.07 22.94
CA GLU A 144 5.70 -3.37 24.06
C GLU A 144 6.78 -4.38 23.66
N CYS A 145 6.46 -5.29 22.75
CA CYS A 145 7.35 -6.36 22.30
C CYS A 145 7.88 -6.13 20.88
N ALA A 146 7.68 -4.93 20.34
CA ALA A 146 8.27 -4.52 19.08
C ALA A 146 9.80 -4.48 19.18
N ARG A 147 10.48 -4.78 18.07
CA ARG A 147 11.94 -4.86 18.00
C ARG A 147 12.46 -4.07 16.80
N ALA A 148 13.69 -3.57 16.93
CA ALA A 148 14.52 -3.20 15.79
C ALA A 148 15.43 -4.38 15.49
N VAL A 149 15.13 -5.11 14.41
CA VAL A 149 15.83 -6.33 14.01
C VAL A 149 16.75 -6.03 12.84
N LYS A 150 18.00 -6.50 12.91
CA LYS A 150 18.95 -6.33 11.80
C LYS A 150 18.70 -7.39 10.74
N ILE A 151 18.44 -7.02 9.50
CA ILE A 151 18.26 -8.01 8.42
C ILE A 151 19.52 -8.17 7.58
N GLN A 152 19.86 -9.40 7.20
CA GLN A 152 20.98 -9.71 6.33
C GLN A 152 20.53 -9.75 4.88
N VAL A 153 20.89 -8.72 4.12
CA VAL A 153 20.48 -8.57 2.71
C VAL A 153 21.27 -9.54 1.84
N GLN A 154 20.55 -10.35 1.07
CA GLN A 154 21.14 -11.31 0.12
C GLN A 154 21.50 -10.57 -1.18
N LYS A 155 22.60 -9.80 -1.16
CA LYS A 155 23.03 -8.92 -2.27
C LYS A 155 23.09 -9.63 -3.62
N GLU A 156 23.57 -10.87 -3.65
CA GLU A 156 23.66 -11.67 -4.88
C GLU A 156 22.29 -11.96 -5.51
N ALA A 157 21.21 -12.06 -4.71
CA ALA A 157 19.87 -12.28 -5.24
C ALA A 157 19.42 -11.15 -6.16
N PHE A 158 19.87 -9.92 -5.92
CA PHE A 158 19.51 -8.73 -6.71
C PHE A 158 20.22 -8.65 -8.07
N LYS A 159 21.26 -9.47 -8.32
CA LYS A 159 21.89 -9.59 -9.65
C LYS A 159 20.97 -10.26 -10.68
N ASN A 160 19.94 -10.98 -10.21
CA ASN A 160 18.97 -11.64 -11.08
C ASN A 160 18.06 -10.66 -11.85
N ARG A 161 18.09 -9.36 -11.52
CA ARG A 161 17.25 -8.32 -12.14
C ARG A 161 18.10 -7.07 -12.38
N GLU A 162 18.18 -6.66 -13.65
CA GLU A 162 19.05 -5.55 -14.06
C GLU A 162 18.75 -4.23 -13.32
N ALA A 163 17.46 -3.91 -13.14
CA ALA A 163 17.03 -2.67 -12.47
C ALA A 163 17.48 -2.57 -11.00
N SER A 164 17.76 -3.69 -10.33
CA SER A 164 18.21 -3.73 -8.92
C SER A 164 19.65 -4.19 -8.74
N LYS A 165 20.36 -4.54 -9.82
CA LYS A 165 21.71 -5.13 -9.79
C LYS A 165 22.72 -4.26 -9.05
N TRP A 166 22.57 -2.94 -9.15
CA TRP A 166 23.41 -1.94 -8.47
C TRP A 166 23.51 -2.16 -6.95
N LEU A 167 22.49 -2.75 -6.31
CA LEU A 167 22.52 -3.02 -4.88
C LEU A 167 23.62 -4.03 -4.52
N SER A 168 23.92 -4.97 -5.42
CA SER A 168 24.94 -5.98 -5.19
C SER A 168 26.37 -5.42 -5.18
N GLU A 169 26.57 -4.29 -5.85
CA GLU A 169 27.84 -3.58 -5.97
C GLU A 169 27.98 -2.50 -4.87
N LEU A 170 26.87 -2.10 -4.26
CA LEU A 170 26.86 -1.10 -3.21
C LEU A 170 27.35 -1.68 -1.88
N ASN A 171 28.31 -1.00 -1.25
CA ASN A 171 28.70 -1.27 0.12
C ASN A 171 27.68 -0.67 1.11
N VAL A 172 26.48 -1.25 1.13
CA VAL A 172 25.44 -0.94 2.11
C VAL A 172 25.53 -1.92 3.28
N GLU A 173 25.47 -1.38 4.49
CA GLU A 173 25.35 -2.17 5.72
C GLU A 173 23.92 -2.71 5.90
N ASN A 174 23.81 -3.82 6.61
CA ASN A 174 22.54 -4.44 6.97
C ASN A 174 21.71 -3.49 7.87
N PRO A 175 20.49 -3.08 7.46
CA PRO A 175 19.68 -2.14 8.22
C PRO A 175 19.00 -2.80 9.42
N PHE A 176 18.68 -2.00 10.43
CA PHE A 176 17.64 -2.33 11.37
C PHE A 176 16.28 -2.00 10.76
N VAL A 177 15.35 -2.94 10.86
CA VAL A 177 13.96 -2.79 10.42
C VAL A 177 13.03 -3.07 11.60
N TYR A 178 11.87 -2.44 11.57
CA TYR A 178 10.87 -2.65 12.60
C TYR A 178 10.30 -4.07 12.47
N TYR A 179 10.02 -4.69 13.60
CA TYR A 179 9.46 -6.02 13.70
C TYR A 179 8.43 -6.05 14.82
N ASN A 180 7.24 -6.58 14.52
CA ASN A 180 6.23 -6.93 15.51
C ASN A 180 5.35 -8.07 14.98
N GLY A 181 5.57 -9.30 15.45
CA GLY A 181 4.71 -10.48 15.15
C GLY A 181 4.91 -11.15 13.77
N GLY A 182 5.87 -10.71 12.97
CA GLY A 182 6.10 -11.34 11.66
C GLY A 182 6.85 -12.68 11.73
N GLY A 183 6.86 -13.42 10.62
CA GLY A 183 7.34 -14.80 10.56
C GLY A 183 8.57 -14.98 9.69
N TYR A 184 9.01 -16.22 9.51
CA TYR A 184 10.04 -16.60 8.55
C TYR A 184 9.51 -17.66 7.59
N PHE A 185 10.10 -17.71 6.40
CA PHE A 185 9.66 -18.56 5.30
C PHE A 185 10.47 -19.87 5.28
N VAL A 186 9.83 -20.97 5.65
CA VAL A 186 10.48 -22.28 5.86
C VAL A 186 10.96 -22.87 4.53
N ASN A 187 12.18 -23.41 4.51
CA ASN A 187 12.77 -24.08 3.35
C ASN A 187 12.82 -23.20 2.08
N ALA A 188 12.97 -21.87 2.21
CA ALA A 188 12.96 -20.95 1.07
C ALA A 188 14.08 -21.22 0.03
N ASP A 189 15.17 -21.86 0.43
CA ASP A 189 16.29 -22.26 -0.45
C ASP A 189 16.15 -23.64 -1.07
N SER A 190 15.12 -24.41 -0.70
CA SER A 190 14.95 -25.77 -1.20
C SER A 190 14.85 -25.79 -2.72
N ARG A 191 15.56 -26.72 -3.36
CA ARG A 191 15.44 -26.99 -4.80
C ARG A 191 14.04 -27.49 -5.16
N ASP A 192 13.30 -28.05 -4.21
CA ASP A 192 11.91 -28.47 -4.44
C ASP A 192 10.94 -27.29 -4.59
N ASN A 193 11.40 -26.06 -4.32
CA ASN A 193 10.64 -24.84 -4.57
C ASN A 193 10.41 -24.55 -6.06
N PHE A 194 11.03 -25.34 -6.96
CA PHE A 194 10.66 -25.42 -8.38
C PHE A 194 9.38 -26.25 -8.54
N LEU A 195 8.24 -25.72 -8.08
CA LEU A 195 6.96 -26.32 -8.46
C LEU A 195 6.76 -26.12 -9.96
N THR A 196 6.72 -27.24 -10.70
CA THR A 196 6.00 -27.31 -11.97
C THR A 196 4.54 -27.00 -11.68
N ASP A 197 3.93 -26.06 -12.41
CA ASP A 197 2.49 -25.76 -12.37
C ASP A 197 1.69 -27.07 -12.30
N TYR A 198 1.35 -27.53 -11.10
CA TYR A 198 0.50 -28.69 -10.90
C TYR A 198 -0.91 -28.15 -10.79
N GLY A 199 -1.62 -28.24 -11.91
CA GLY A 199 -3.06 -28.45 -11.95
C GLY A 199 -3.93 -27.42 -11.24
N TRP A 200 -3.98 -26.18 -11.76
CA TRP A 200 -5.26 -25.48 -11.81
C TRP A 200 -5.82 -25.61 -13.24
N ASP A 201 -6.11 -26.86 -13.62
CA ASP A 201 -6.84 -27.17 -14.84
C ASP A 201 -8.31 -26.77 -14.64
N LEU A 202 -8.62 -25.51 -14.97
CA LEU A 202 -9.92 -25.17 -15.50
C LEU A 202 -9.96 -25.73 -16.93
N GLU A 203 -10.60 -26.87 -17.07
CA GLU A 203 -11.06 -27.51 -18.32
C GLU A 203 -10.67 -26.78 -19.61
N SER A 204 -9.60 -27.20 -20.27
CA SER A 204 -9.58 -27.29 -21.74
C SER A 204 -8.35 -28.03 -22.25
N ASN A 205 -8.62 -29.12 -22.96
CA ASN A 205 -7.73 -29.81 -23.88
C ASN A 205 -6.86 -28.85 -24.71
N ARG A 206 -5.55 -29.12 -24.78
CA ARG A 206 -4.89 -29.55 -26.02
C ARG A 206 -3.41 -29.85 -25.79
N ASP A 207 -3.05 -31.06 -26.21
CA ASP A 207 -1.68 -31.46 -26.53
C ASP A 207 -0.99 -30.40 -27.39
N THR A 208 0.15 -29.88 -26.93
CA THR A 208 1.28 -29.50 -27.80
C THR A 208 2.56 -29.48 -26.98
N GLU A 209 3.61 -29.99 -27.63
CA GLU A 209 4.95 -30.23 -27.14
C GLU A 209 5.69 -28.94 -26.70
N GLU A 210 6.53 -29.09 -25.66
CA GLU A 210 7.69 -28.24 -25.31
C GLU A 210 7.59 -26.71 -25.50
N LYS A 211 6.76 -26.03 -24.70
CA LYS A 211 6.89 -24.57 -24.49
C LYS A 211 6.76 -24.17 -23.02
N ASP A 212 7.86 -23.65 -22.47
CA ASP A 212 7.96 -22.86 -21.24
C ASP A 212 7.21 -23.40 -20.00
N LYS A 213 7.71 -24.48 -19.39
CA LYS A 213 7.43 -24.76 -17.97
C LYS A 213 8.05 -23.65 -17.13
N LYS A 214 7.32 -22.54 -16.92
CA LYS A 214 7.73 -21.47 -15.99
C LYS A 214 7.67 -22.02 -14.58
N THR A 215 8.80 -22.51 -14.10
CA THR A 215 8.98 -22.99 -12.74
C THR A 215 8.69 -21.85 -11.76
N HIS A 216 7.90 -22.13 -10.72
CA HIS A 216 7.90 -21.29 -9.51
C HIS A 216 9.35 -21.16 -9.05
N LYS A 217 9.87 -19.94 -8.94
CA LYS A 217 11.23 -19.70 -8.48
C LYS A 217 11.17 -18.77 -7.29
N ILE A 218 11.73 -19.23 -6.18
CA ILE A 218 11.85 -18.47 -4.95
C ILE A 218 13.27 -17.95 -4.87
N ASN A 219 13.41 -16.67 -4.51
CA ASN A 219 14.70 -16.07 -4.19
C ASN A 219 14.59 -15.41 -2.82
N VAL A 220 15.51 -15.74 -1.92
CA VAL A 220 15.59 -15.09 -0.62
C VAL A 220 16.26 -13.73 -0.82
N LEU A 221 15.58 -12.64 -0.47
CA LEU A 221 16.08 -11.27 -0.59
C LEU A 221 16.75 -10.80 0.71
N ALA A 222 16.27 -11.28 1.86
CA ALA A 222 16.87 -11.01 3.16
C ALA A 222 16.62 -12.14 4.15
N ARG A 223 17.54 -12.30 5.11
CA ARG A 223 17.43 -13.24 6.23
C ARG A 223 17.42 -12.51 7.56
N TYR A 224 16.83 -13.14 8.56
CA TYR A 224 17.09 -12.79 9.94
C TYR A 224 18.53 -13.14 10.33
N PRO A 225 19.09 -12.56 11.40
CA PRO A 225 20.28 -13.10 12.05
C PRO A 225 19.99 -14.49 12.63
N SER A 226 21.03 -15.19 13.05
CA SER A 226 20.94 -16.50 13.73
C SER A 226 20.40 -16.38 15.17
N ASP A 227 19.29 -15.67 15.36
CA ASP A 227 18.65 -15.37 16.64
C ASP A 227 17.12 -15.58 16.64
N VAL A 228 16.59 -16.13 15.54
CA VAL A 228 15.19 -16.56 15.42
C VAL A 228 14.99 -17.94 16.04
N THR A 229 13.87 -18.15 16.73
CA THR A 229 13.52 -19.45 17.30
C THR A 229 12.27 -20.05 16.66
N ASP A 230 12.20 -21.38 16.57
CA ASP A 230 11.03 -22.05 16.02
C ASP A 230 9.83 -21.82 16.94
N PRO A 231 8.68 -21.33 16.44
CA PRO A 231 7.50 -21.14 17.27
C PRO A 231 6.89 -22.43 17.82
N GLU A 232 7.18 -23.59 17.23
CA GLU A 232 6.80 -24.91 17.77
C GLU A 232 7.76 -25.39 18.88
N ASP A 233 9.03 -24.97 18.84
CA ASP A 233 10.05 -25.25 19.84
C ASP A 233 10.92 -24.01 20.07
N ARG A 234 10.56 -23.22 21.08
CA ARG A 234 11.26 -21.96 21.41
C ARG A 234 12.70 -22.15 21.89
N GLY A 235 13.13 -23.39 22.15
CA GLY A 235 14.53 -23.72 22.45
C GLY A 235 15.37 -23.93 21.19
N ALA A 236 14.77 -24.16 20.03
CA ALA A 236 15.45 -24.41 18.77
C ALA A 236 15.70 -23.11 18.01
N ILE A 237 16.97 -22.82 17.71
CA ILE A 237 17.37 -21.71 16.83
C ILE A 237 17.15 -22.14 15.37
N VAL A 238 16.58 -21.25 14.58
CA VAL A 238 16.39 -21.44 13.15
C VAL A 238 17.56 -20.79 12.41
N GLU A 239 18.47 -21.61 11.89
CA GLU A 239 19.56 -21.14 11.04
C GLU A 239 19.03 -20.63 9.70
N ASP A 240 19.66 -19.58 9.17
CA ASP A 240 19.34 -18.98 7.88
C ASP A 240 17.85 -18.64 7.65
N ALA A 241 17.11 -18.28 8.70
CA ALA A 241 15.69 -17.97 8.62
C ALA A 241 15.40 -16.85 7.58
N ALA A 242 14.67 -17.19 6.51
CA ALA A 242 14.34 -16.26 5.44
C ALA A 242 13.31 -15.22 5.93
N ALA A 243 13.68 -13.94 5.90
CA ALA A 243 12.85 -12.82 6.35
C ALA A 243 12.05 -12.21 5.21
N ILE A 244 12.62 -12.16 4.00
CA ILE A 244 11.98 -11.62 2.80
C ILE A 244 12.24 -12.56 1.64
N VAL A 245 11.18 -13.01 0.98
CA VAL A 245 11.25 -13.89 -0.20
C VAL A 245 10.55 -13.25 -1.40
N ALA A 246 11.10 -13.48 -2.58
CA ALA A 246 10.46 -13.16 -3.86
C ALA A 246 10.10 -14.44 -4.60
N CYS A 247 8.80 -14.62 -4.85
CA CYS A 247 8.21 -15.78 -5.48
C CYS A 247 7.72 -15.41 -6.88
N ASN A 248 8.32 -15.99 -7.92
CA ASN A 248 7.74 -15.92 -9.26
C ASN A 248 6.47 -16.78 -9.31
N PHE A 249 5.39 -16.22 -9.86
CA PHE A 249 4.09 -16.89 -9.96
C PHE A 249 3.46 -16.57 -11.33
N GLY A 250 3.39 -17.56 -12.21
CA GLY A 250 3.02 -17.37 -13.62
C GLY A 250 3.93 -16.36 -14.33
N ARG A 251 3.37 -15.24 -14.79
CA ARG A 251 4.10 -14.13 -15.41
C ARG A 251 4.43 -12.99 -14.44
N GLY A 252 3.89 -13.01 -13.23
CA GLY A 252 4.10 -11.98 -12.21
C GLY A 252 5.00 -12.44 -11.07
N MET A 253 4.94 -11.70 -9.97
CA MET A 253 5.78 -11.92 -8.80
C MET A 253 5.08 -11.48 -7.52
N ALA A 254 5.28 -12.25 -6.45
CA ALA A 254 4.94 -11.86 -5.09
C ALA A 254 6.21 -11.67 -4.25
N VAL A 255 6.31 -10.57 -3.50
CA VAL A 255 7.32 -10.39 -2.45
C VAL A 255 6.64 -10.48 -1.09
N LEU A 256 7.10 -11.41 -0.26
CA LEU A 256 6.54 -11.65 1.07
C LEU A 256 7.58 -11.31 2.12
N SER A 257 7.19 -10.56 3.14
CA SER A 257 8.08 -10.07 4.18
C SER A 257 7.54 -10.38 5.57
N GLY A 258 8.37 -11.04 6.38
CA GLY A 258 8.16 -11.21 7.82
C GLY A 258 8.60 -10.02 8.65
N VAL A 259 9.33 -9.06 8.06
CA VAL A 259 9.69 -7.80 8.70
C VAL A 259 8.89 -6.65 8.11
N HIS A 260 8.84 -5.53 8.82
CA HIS A 260 8.17 -4.33 8.36
C HIS A 260 9.18 -3.35 7.78
N ILE A 261 9.68 -3.67 6.59
CA ILE A 261 10.65 -2.82 5.88
C ILE A 261 10.02 -1.50 5.39
N GLU A 262 8.69 -1.47 5.28
CA GLU A 262 7.87 -0.30 4.95
C GLU A 262 7.72 0.71 6.09
N PHE A 263 8.14 0.37 7.32
CA PHE A 263 7.97 1.28 8.45
C PHE A 263 9.07 2.34 8.51
N SER A 264 8.68 3.61 8.54
CA SER A 264 9.56 4.74 8.90
C SER A 264 9.54 4.96 10.41
N HIS A 265 10.67 5.39 10.97
CA HIS A 265 10.74 5.83 12.36
C HIS A 265 9.86 7.06 12.64
N ASP A 266 9.61 7.89 11.62
CA ASP A 266 8.85 9.14 11.76
C ASP A 266 7.47 8.93 12.35
N SER A 267 6.81 7.81 12.03
CA SER A 267 5.46 7.54 12.54
C SER A 267 5.42 7.15 14.02
N PHE A 268 6.57 6.96 14.66
CA PHE A 268 6.65 6.79 16.12
C PHE A 268 6.91 8.11 16.85
N LEU A 269 7.29 9.18 16.14
CA LEU A 269 7.54 10.49 16.72
C LEU A 269 6.24 11.31 16.91
N SER A 270 5.18 10.96 16.18
CA SER A 270 3.90 11.69 16.16
C SER A 270 2.74 10.99 16.89
N ASN A 271 2.92 9.76 17.35
CA ASN A 271 1.83 8.93 17.91
C ASN A 271 1.94 8.86 19.45
N GLY A 272 1.10 9.63 20.15
CA GLY A 272 1.12 9.74 21.62
C GLY A 272 0.67 8.51 22.41
N ASP A 273 -0.05 7.56 21.79
CA ASP A 273 -0.68 6.42 22.50
C ASP A 273 0.02 5.06 22.33
N ARG A 274 1.03 4.95 21.44
CA ARG A 274 1.75 3.68 21.21
C ARG A 274 3.22 3.83 21.53
N THR A 275 3.62 3.37 22.70
CA THR A 275 5.00 3.47 23.18
C THR A 275 5.85 2.32 22.64
N VAL A 276 6.45 2.54 21.47
CA VAL A 276 7.60 1.73 21.06
C VAL A 276 8.79 2.07 21.97
N PRO A 277 9.56 1.08 22.47
CA PRO A 277 10.74 1.37 23.28
C PRO A 277 11.71 2.34 22.58
N GLN A 278 12.20 3.37 23.29
CA GLN A 278 13.05 4.41 22.69
C GLN A 278 14.32 3.84 22.03
N GLU A 279 14.89 2.77 22.59
CA GLU A 279 16.03 2.07 22.01
C GLU A 279 15.71 1.51 20.61
N VAL A 280 14.51 0.98 20.41
CA VAL A 280 14.05 0.50 19.10
C VAL A 280 14.00 1.67 18.12
N ILE A 281 13.40 2.79 18.51
CA ILE A 281 13.32 4.00 17.67
C ILE A 281 14.73 4.48 17.29
N ASN A 282 15.66 4.56 18.24
CA ASN A 282 17.04 5.01 17.99
C ASN A 282 17.78 4.10 16.98
N ARG A 283 17.57 2.78 17.04
CA ARG A 283 18.14 1.83 16.08
C ARG A 283 17.51 1.94 14.69
N LEU A 284 16.21 2.23 14.61
CA LEU A 284 15.54 2.48 13.32
C LEU A 284 16.07 3.77 12.68
N ILE A 285 16.18 4.85 13.45
CA ILE A 285 16.75 6.13 12.99
C ILE A 285 18.17 5.94 12.45
N SER A 286 19.02 5.19 13.15
CA SER A 286 20.43 5.05 12.77
C SER A 286 20.67 4.36 11.41
N THR A 287 19.66 3.66 10.87
CA THR A 287 19.78 2.92 9.60
C THR A 287 18.63 3.14 8.62
N ASP A 288 17.83 4.20 8.79
CA ASP A 288 16.65 4.46 7.95
C ASP A 288 16.99 4.65 6.47
N ARG A 289 18.12 5.30 6.19
CA ARG A 289 18.60 5.46 4.82
C ARG A 289 18.88 4.11 4.15
N GLN A 290 19.51 3.19 4.87
CA GLN A 290 19.79 1.83 4.41
C GLN A 290 18.48 1.07 4.18
N ARG A 291 17.52 1.17 5.11
CA ARG A 291 16.17 0.60 4.93
C ARG A 291 15.52 1.08 3.62
N LYS A 292 15.55 2.40 3.35
CA LYS A 292 15.02 2.98 2.10
C LYS A 292 15.74 2.46 0.85
N ILE A 293 17.08 2.36 0.89
CA ILE A 293 17.89 1.76 -0.18
C ILE A 293 17.40 0.35 -0.50
N ILE A 294 17.25 -0.50 0.52
CA ILE A 294 16.80 -1.88 0.33
C ILE A 294 15.37 -1.93 -0.20
N LEU A 295 14.45 -1.12 0.32
CA LEU A 295 13.07 -1.08 -0.14
C LEU A 295 12.96 -0.62 -1.61
N VAL A 296 13.70 0.41 -2.00
CA VAL A 296 13.76 0.87 -3.40
C VAL A 296 14.33 -0.23 -4.31
N ALA A 297 15.38 -0.94 -3.87
CA ALA A 297 15.93 -2.06 -4.62
C ALA A 297 14.92 -3.21 -4.76
N ILE A 298 14.12 -3.51 -3.74
CA ILE A 298 13.02 -4.49 -3.81
C ILE A 298 11.97 -4.05 -4.83
N PHE A 299 11.54 -2.79 -4.81
CA PHE A 299 10.59 -2.29 -5.80
C PHE A 299 11.14 -2.42 -7.24
N GLN A 300 12.40 -2.06 -7.46
CA GLN A 300 13.05 -2.23 -8.76
C GLN A 300 13.23 -3.70 -9.14
N TYR A 301 13.52 -4.58 -8.17
CA TYR A 301 13.60 -6.02 -8.38
C TYR A 301 12.26 -6.59 -8.88
N MET A 302 11.15 -6.10 -8.33
CA MET A 302 9.79 -6.44 -8.74
C MET A 302 9.41 -5.83 -10.11
N GLY A 303 10.14 -4.82 -10.57
CA GLY A 303 9.92 -4.15 -11.86
C GLY A 303 9.19 -2.80 -11.77
N LEU A 304 9.08 -2.21 -10.58
CA LEU A 304 8.61 -0.84 -10.44
C LEU A 304 9.67 0.16 -10.90
N ASP A 305 9.21 1.23 -11.54
CA ASP A 305 10.01 2.36 -11.98
C ASP A 305 10.14 3.38 -10.83
N VAL A 306 11.14 3.15 -9.99
CA VAL A 306 11.47 4.00 -8.84
C VAL A 306 12.86 4.58 -9.07
N LYS A 307 12.99 5.91 -8.95
CA LYS A 307 14.28 6.58 -9.11
C LYS A 307 15.08 6.53 -7.81
N ILE A 308 16.38 6.27 -7.89
CA ILE A 308 17.26 6.12 -6.71
C ILE A 308 17.39 7.43 -5.93
N ASN A 309 17.36 8.60 -6.59
CA ASN A 309 17.45 9.91 -5.94
C ASN A 309 16.31 10.20 -4.96
N ILE A 310 15.17 9.48 -5.06
CA ILE A 310 14.04 9.63 -4.14
C ILE A 310 14.45 9.36 -2.68
N ILE A 311 15.47 8.53 -2.47
CA ILE A 311 16.00 8.16 -1.14
C ILE A 311 16.49 9.40 -0.38
N ASP A 312 17.15 10.33 -1.07
CA ASP A 312 17.70 11.55 -0.48
C ASP A 312 16.72 12.74 -0.61
N GLU A 313 15.74 12.68 -1.52
CA GLU A 313 14.69 13.71 -1.62
C GLU A 313 13.62 13.57 -0.53
N CYS A 314 13.23 12.36 -0.18
CA CYS A 314 12.22 12.13 0.86
C CYS A 314 12.71 12.45 2.27
N THR A 315 14.01 12.58 2.49
CA THR A 315 14.57 13.05 3.76
C THR A 315 14.60 14.58 3.86
N THR A 316 14.41 15.30 2.75
CA THR A 316 14.59 16.76 2.68
C THR A 316 13.34 17.53 2.27
N LYS A 317 12.38 16.89 1.58
CA LYS A 317 11.11 17.50 1.18
C LYS A 317 10.00 17.15 2.17
N PRO A 318 9.28 18.15 2.75
CA PRO A 318 8.06 17.88 3.49
C PRO A 318 7.04 17.20 2.57
N MET A 319 6.27 16.24 3.10
CA MET A 319 5.13 15.66 2.38
C MET A 319 4.26 16.78 1.80
N LYS A 320 3.90 16.66 0.53
CA LYS A 320 2.95 17.61 -0.07
C LYS A 320 1.66 17.56 0.76
N GLN A 321 1.26 18.71 1.28
CA GLN A 321 0.07 18.83 2.11
C GLN A 321 -1.17 18.51 1.28
N ILE A 322 -2.17 17.87 1.90
CA ILE A 322 -3.48 17.66 1.29
C ILE A 322 -4.01 19.01 0.84
N THR A 323 -4.34 19.13 -0.43
CA THR A 323 -4.95 20.33 -0.98
C THR A 323 -6.46 20.23 -0.91
N PRO A 324 -7.19 21.34 -0.75
CA PRO A 324 -8.63 21.31 -0.82
C PRO A 324 -9.11 20.78 -2.19
N THR A 325 -10.24 20.09 -2.17
CA THR A 325 -10.92 19.59 -3.37
C THR A 325 -11.98 20.59 -3.79
N PHE A 326 -12.10 20.85 -5.10
CA PHE A 326 -13.02 21.84 -5.65
C PHE A 326 -14.00 21.16 -6.61
N VAL A 327 -15.29 21.44 -6.44
CA VAL A 327 -16.34 21.11 -7.40
C VAL A 327 -16.68 22.39 -8.16
N ILE A 328 -16.29 22.42 -9.43
CA ILE A 328 -16.25 23.62 -10.27
C ILE A 328 -17.22 23.42 -11.44
N PRO A 329 -18.13 24.37 -11.69
CA PRO A 329 -18.98 24.26 -12.86
C PRO A 329 -18.18 24.48 -14.14
N ILE A 330 -18.27 23.52 -15.06
CA ILE A 330 -17.63 23.58 -16.38
C ILE A 330 -18.59 24.00 -17.49
N LYS A 331 -19.89 24.12 -17.16
CA LYS A 331 -20.96 24.62 -18.01
C LYS A 331 -21.72 25.72 -17.27
N ASP A 332 -22.52 26.49 -17.99
CA ASP A 332 -23.35 27.51 -17.38
C ASP A 332 -24.52 26.82 -16.66
N ILE A 333 -24.43 26.79 -15.33
CA ILE A 333 -25.42 26.18 -14.46
C ILE A 333 -26.13 27.24 -13.60
N PRO A 334 -27.42 27.07 -13.32
CA PRO A 334 -28.11 27.92 -12.35
C PRO A 334 -27.56 27.73 -10.93
N ILE A 335 -27.51 28.80 -10.14
CA ILE A 335 -27.16 28.75 -8.70
C ILE A 335 -28.05 27.76 -7.92
N SER A 336 -29.29 27.56 -8.37
CA SER A 336 -30.21 26.59 -7.78
C SER A 336 -29.71 25.14 -7.88
N GLU A 337 -28.89 24.80 -8.88
CA GLU A 337 -28.25 23.49 -8.97
C GLU A 337 -27.18 23.32 -7.89
N THR A 338 -26.39 24.36 -7.62
CA THR A 338 -25.43 24.35 -6.50
C THR A 338 -26.14 24.22 -5.16
N ALA A 339 -27.25 24.92 -4.97
CA ALA A 339 -28.08 24.81 -3.77
C ALA A 339 -28.65 23.40 -3.58
N LYS A 340 -29.14 22.76 -4.66
CA LYS A 340 -29.60 21.36 -4.61
C LYS A 340 -28.47 20.40 -4.26
N PHE A 341 -27.27 20.61 -4.80
CA PHE A 341 -26.10 19.79 -4.48
C PHE A 341 -25.72 19.91 -2.99
N MET A 342 -25.69 21.13 -2.46
CA MET A 342 -25.48 21.39 -1.03
C MET A 342 -26.55 20.77 -0.14
N TYR A 343 -27.82 20.82 -0.56
CA TYR A 343 -28.90 20.19 0.19
C TYR A 343 -28.70 18.67 0.30
N LYS A 344 -28.30 18.01 -0.80
CA LYS A 344 -27.99 16.57 -0.81
C LYS A 344 -26.81 16.24 0.09
N LEU A 345 -25.71 17.00 0.03
CA LEU A 345 -24.56 16.78 0.91
C LEU A 345 -24.93 16.92 2.39
N ASN A 346 -25.71 17.95 2.73
CA ASN A 346 -26.20 18.12 4.10
C ASN A 346 -27.11 16.98 4.56
N SER A 347 -27.83 16.31 3.65
CA SER A 347 -28.70 15.19 4.01
C SER A 347 -27.94 13.91 4.39
N VAL A 348 -26.67 13.79 3.96
CA VAL A 348 -25.79 12.65 4.28
C VAL A 348 -24.73 13.01 5.33
N ALA A 349 -24.58 14.29 5.65
CA ALA A 349 -23.64 14.79 6.64
C ALA A 349 -24.19 14.65 8.07
N THR A 350 -23.30 14.38 9.01
CA THR A 350 -23.60 14.43 10.45
C THR A 350 -22.80 15.59 11.05
N ASN A 351 -23.47 16.54 11.70
CA ASN A 351 -22.83 17.75 12.28
C ASN A 351 -21.98 18.55 11.27
N GLY A 352 -22.39 18.60 9.99
CA GLY A 352 -21.70 19.35 8.95
C GLY A 352 -20.46 18.66 8.38
N THR A 353 -20.22 17.39 8.74
CA THR A 353 -19.12 16.59 8.20
C THR A 353 -19.61 15.27 7.62
N ILE A 354 -18.90 14.79 6.58
CA ILE A 354 -19.10 13.45 6.04
C ILE A 354 -17.89 12.62 6.46
N ASP A 355 -18.12 11.68 7.36
CA ASP A 355 -17.08 10.80 7.88
C ASP A 355 -17.09 9.46 7.13
N ASP A 356 -15.95 9.02 6.61
CA ASP A 356 -15.74 7.64 6.13
C ASP A 356 -14.75 6.90 7.05
N THR A 357 -14.27 5.70 6.70
CA THR A 357 -13.34 4.93 7.54
C THR A 357 -12.01 5.65 7.81
N TYR A 358 -11.53 6.52 6.90
CA TYR A 358 -10.18 7.08 6.88
C TYR A 358 -10.10 8.61 6.78
N ASN A 359 -11.19 9.27 6.40
CA ASN A 359 -11.28 10.68 6.05
C ASN A 359 -12.51 11.34 6.68
N LYS A 360 -12.35 12.62 6.96
CA LYS A 360 -13.41 13.52 7.40
C LYS A 360 -13.54 14.64 6.38
N ILE A 361 -14.64 14.67 5.64
CA ILE A 361 -14.90 15.70 4.64
C ILE A 361 -15.66 16.85 5.31
N ILE A 362 -15.07 18.04 5.25
CA ILE A 362 -15.72 19.30 5.59
C ILE A 362 -16.03 20.00 4.27
N PHE A 363 -17.29 20.37 4.05
CA PHE A 363 -17.71 20.97 2.77
C PHE A 363 -18.38 22.32 2.96
N GLN A 364 -18.11 23.26 2.04
CA GLN A 364 -18.75 24.58 2.02
C GLN A 364 -18.83 25.14 0.60
N THR A 365 -19.75 26.06 0.38
CA THR A 365 -19.80 26.84 -0.87
C THR A 365 -18.77 27.95 -0.86
N VAL A 366 -18.17 28.22 -2.01
CA VAL A 366 -17.25 29.36 -2.19
C VAL A 366 -17.67 30.20 -3.39
N ASP A 367 -17.65 31.52 -3.20
CA ASP A 367 -17.86 32.49 -4.26
C ASP A 367 -16.53 33.00 -4.81
N SER A 368 -16.50 33.31 -6.10
CA SER A 368 -15.31 33.85 -6.79
C SER A 368 -14.88 35.22 -6.26
N ASN A 369 -15.79 35.95 -5.58
CA ASN A 369 -15.55 37.27 -5.00
C ASN A 369 -15.38 37.27 -3.47
N MET A 370 -15.52 36.11 -2.81
CA MET A 370 -15.31 36.03 -1.37
C MET A 370 -13.81 36.07 -1.08
N TYR A 371 -13.32 37.25 -0.66
CA TYR A 371 -12.09 37.33 0.12
C TYR A 371 -12.35 36.60 1.44
N HIS A 372 -12.03 35.30 1.49
CA HIS A 372 -11.74 34.72 2.77
C HIS A 372 -10.55 35.49 3.32
N HIS A 373 -10.75 36.22 4.43
CA HIS A 373 -9.70 36.27 5.42
C HIS A 373 -9.30 34.82 5.59
N THR A 374 -8.12 34.48 5.10
CA THR A 374 -7.39 33.34 5.60
C THR A 374 -7.34 33.53 7.11
N THR A 375 -8.32 32.99 7.85
CA THR A 375 -7.92 32.06 8.91
C THR A 375 -6.88 31.23 8.20
N GLN A 376 -5.63 31.44 8.60
CA GLN A 376 -4.50 30.72 8.07
C GLN A 376 -5.01 29.35 7.69
N VAL A 377 -4.83 28.94 6.43
CA VAL A 377 -4.80 27.51 6.16
C VAL A 377 -3.66 27.06 7.06
N THR A 378 -3.98 26.76 8.31
CA THR A 378 -3.05 26.19 9.24
C THR A 378 -2.77 24.88 8.54
N PRO A 379 -1.53 24.63 8.13
CA PRO A 379 -1.14 23.26 7.86
C PRO A 379 -1.72 22.45 9.01
N ASN A 380 -2.53 21.45 8.72
CA ASN A 380 -2.86 20.47 9.73
C ASN A 380 -1.54 19.81 10.10
N ASN A 381 -0.82 20.41 11.04
CA ASN A 381 0.06 19.68 11.91
C ASN A 381 -0.87 18.76 12.70
N PRO A 382 -0.66 17.43 12.68
CA PRO A 382 -1.46 16.53 13.49
C PRO A 382 -1.21 16.90 14.95
N THR A 383 -2.12 17.68 15.54
CA THR A 383 -2.11 18.00 16.96
C THR A 383 -2.92 16.93 17.66
N ASN A 384 -2.20 16.06 18.35
CA ASN A 384 -2.55 15.32 19.55
C ASN A 384 -4.01 14.89 19.75
N GLU A 385 -4.15 13.56 19.82
CA GLU A 385 -5.18 12.76 20.52
C GLU A 385 -6.30 12.16 19.65
N THR A 386 -6.34 10.82 19.68
CA THR A 386 -7.43 9.91 19.29
C THR A 386 -7.86 9.87 17.81
N GLU A 387 -7.43 8.83 17.09
CA GLU A 387 -7.99 8.35 15.81
C GLU A 387 -8.37 9.43 14.77
N GLU A 388 -7.52 10.43 14.50
CA GLU A 388 -7.90 11.46 13.53
C GLU A 388 -7.73 11.00 12.07
N LYS A 389 -8.89 10.74 11.46
CA LYS A 389 -9.10 10.66 10.01
C LYS A 389 -8.51 11.88 9.30
N SER A 390 -7.99 11.69 8.08
CA SER A 390 -7.49 12.79 7.27
C SER A 390 -8.60 13.78 6.93
N VAL A 391 -8.42 15.06 7.27
CA VAL A 391 -9.43 16.08 6.98
C VAL A 391 -9.30 16.55 5.53
N ILE A 392 -10.39 16.42 4.78
CA ILE A 392 -10.50 16.89 3.40
C ILE A 392 -11.43 18.11 3.39
N GLN A 393 -10.93 19.23 2.88
CA GLN A 393 -11.75 20.41 2.61
C GLN A 393 -12.35 20.30 1.20
N LEU A 394 -13.68 20.31 1.08
CA LEU A 394 -14.42 20.27 -0.17
C LEU A 394 -15.12 21.61 -0.42
N TYR A 395 -14.69 22.32 -1.45
CA TYR A 395 -15.25 23.61 -1.84
C TYR A 395 -16.12 23.48 -3.08
N ILE A 396 -17.34 23.96 -2.99
CA ILE A 396 -18.30 23.94 -4.10
C ILE A 396 -18.39 25.35 -4.66
N CYS A 397 -17.89 25.53 -5.87
CA CYS A 397 -17.83 26.84 -6.52
C CYS A 397 -19.19 27.18 -7.14
N ASN A 398 -19.69 28.37 -6.86
CA ASN A 398 -20.92 28.86 -7.51
C ASN A 398 -20.72 29.27 -8.97
N ASP A 399 -19.51 29.68 -9.36
CA ASP A 399 -19.19 30.22 -10.69
C ASP A 399 -17.87 29.62 -11.23
N LYS A 400 -16.76 29.96 -10.59
CA LYS A 400 -15.42 29.57 -11.02
C LYS A 400 -14.53 29.40 -9.80
N LEU A 401 -13.38 28.81 -10.05
CA LEU A 401 -12.34 28.70 -9.04
C LEU A 401 -11.93 30.11 -8.55
N PRO A 402 -11.92 30.38 -7.24
CA PRO A 402 -11.41 31.65 -6.72
C PRO A 402 -9.93 31.82 -7.05
N SER A 403 -9.52 33.02 -7.47
CA SER A 403 -8.15 33.33 -7.89
C SER A 403 -7.11 33.05 -6.80
N THR A 404 -7.51 33.17 -5.52
CA THR A 404 -6.69 32.86 -4.34
C THR A 404 -6.12 31.44 -4.37
N TYR A 405 -6.80 30.50 -5.02
CA TYR A 405 -6.37 29.10 -5.08
C TYR A 405 -5.61 28.74 -6.37
N LYS A 406 -5.46 29.66 -7.33
CA LYS A 406 -4.86 29.37 -8.64
C LYS A 406 -3.40 28.89 -8.56
N SER A 407 -2.65 29.33 -7.55
CA SER A 407 -1.25 28.94 -7.33
C SER A 407 -1.07 27.51 -6.80
N ILE A 408 -2.15 26.86 -6.36
CA ILE A 408 -2.10 25.53 -5.74
C ILE A 408 -2.15 24.42 -6.79
N TYR A 409 -2.61 24.72 -8.01
CA TYR A 409 -2.93 23.69 -9.01
C TYR A 409 -1.97 23.67 -10.19
N SER A 410 -1.58 22.46 -10.59
CA SER A 410 -0.81 22.23 -11.81
C SER A 410 -1.70 22.19 -13.06
N PHE A 411 -2.99 21.85 -12.90
CA PHE A 411 -3.95 21.80 -14.00
C PHE A 411 -4.57 23.18 -14.31
N ASP A 412 -4.55 23.56 -15.58
CA ASP A 412 -5.14 24.83 -16.05
C ASP A 412 -6.67 24.73 -16.21
N ILE A 413 -7.35 24.85 -15.06
CA ILE A 413 -8.82 24.75 -14.96
C ILE A 413 -9.52 25.84 -15.78
N GLU A 414 -8.98 27.06 -15.85
CA GLU A 414 -9.56 28.15 -16.63
C GLU A 414 -9.53 27.85 -18.13
N LYS A 415 -8.39 27.37 -18.63
CA LYS A 415 -8.27 26.97 -20.03
C LYS A 415 -9.18 25.78 -20.35
N PHE A 416 -9.28 24.81 -19.45
CA PHE A 416 -10.17 23.66 -19.60
C PHE A 416 -11.64 24.07 -19.64
N THR A 417 -12.12 24.81 -18.63
CA THR A 417 -13.51 25.31 -18.55
C THR A 417 -13.85 26.17 -19.77
N HIS A 418 -12.95 27.07 -20.19
CA HIS A 418 -13.12 27.88 -21.39
C HIS A 418 -13.28 27.01 -22.65
N TYR A 419 -12.44 25.98 -22.80
CA TYR A 419 -12.53 25.05 -23.92
C TYR A 419 -13.85 24.27 -23.92
N ILE A 420 -14.29 23.76 -22.78
CA ILE A 420 -15.54 23.01 -22.64
C ILE A 420 -16.75 23.88 -23.00
N LYS A 421 -16.82 25.11 -22.48
CA LYS A 421 -17.90 26.05 -22.80
C LYS A 421 -17.90 26.43 -24.29
N LYS A 422 -16.73 26.72 -24.85
CA LYS A 422 -16.57 27.10 -26.26
C LYS A 422 -16.98 25.98 -27.22
N THR A 423 -16.67 24.73 -26.88
CA THR A 423 -16.95 23.57 -27.75
C THR A 423 -18.33 22.96 -27.53
N ASN A 424 -19.07 23.43 -26.52
CA ASN A 424 -20.33 22.84 -26.07
C ASN A 424 -20.22 21.30 -25.92
N ALA A 425 -19.13 20.84 -25.33
CA ALA A 425 -18.81 19.41 -25.26
C ALA A 425 -19.91 18.63 -24.52
N SER A 426 -20.57 17.71 -25.23
CA SER A 426 -21.66 16.89 -24.69
C SER A 426 -21.16 15.67 -23.90
N VAL A 427 -19.89 15.28 -24.07
CA VAL A 427 -19.30 14.08 -23.48
C VAL A 427 -19.03 14.24 -21.97
N PHE A 428 -18.87 15.49 -21.49
CA PHE A 428 -18.63 15.78 -20.08
C PHE A 428 -19.93 16.18 -19.37
N GLY A 429 -19.98 15.90 -18.06
CA GLY A 429 -21.05 16.39 -17.18
C GLY A 429 -21.01 17.91 -16.98
N ASN A 430 -21.70 18.40 -15.95
CA ASN A 430 -21.78 19.84 -15.66
C ASN A 430 -20.66 20.33 -14.72
N TRP A 431 -19.98 19.42 -14.04
CA TRP A 431 -19.06 19.71 -12.97
C TRP A 431 -17.70 19.04 -13.20
N LEU A 432 -16.63 19.74 -12.80
CA LEU A 432 -15.29 19.20 -12.63
C LEU A 432 -15.01 19.13 -11.14
N MET A 433 -14.67 17.94 -10.65
CA MET A 433 -14.07 17.79 -9.32
C MET A 433 -12.56 17.73 -9.47
N TYR A 434 -11.84 18.60 -8.78
CA TYR A 434 -10.38 18.71 -8.87
C TYR A 434 -9.73 18.80 -7.49
N THR A 435 -8.62 18.08 -7.31
CA THR A 435 -7.72 18.18 -6.15
C THR A 435 -6.29 17.90 -6.63
N GLU A 436 -5.31 18.66 -6.14
CA GLU A 436 -3.91 18.46 -6.51
C GLU A 436 -3.30 17.28 -5.75
N VAL A 437 -3.59 17.21 -4.45
CA VAL A 437 -3.10 16.20 -3.51
C VAL A 437 -4.26 15.78 -2.62
N THR A 438 -4.67 14.52 -2.73
CA THR A 438 -5.70 13.90 -1.88
C THR A 438 -5.21 12.57 -1.32
N THR A 439 -5.83 12.13 -0.23
CA THR A 439 -5.55 10.84 0.43
C THR A 439 -6.27 9.67 -0.21
N SER A 440 -7.43 9.88 -0.85
CA SER A 440 -8.17 8.88 -1.62
C SER A 440 -9.16 9.55 -2.58
N THR A 441 -9.42 8.94 -3.74
CA THR A 441 -10.45 9.39 -4.70
C THR A 441 -11.80 8.68 -4.50
N GLN A 442 -11.83 7.51 -3.87
CA GLN A 442 -13.04 6.71 -3.65
C GLN A 442 -14.05 7.40 -2.73
N THR A 443 -13.55 8.08 -1.68
CA THR A 443 -14.37 8.80 -0.69
C THR A 443 -15.38 9.76 -1.29
N PHE A 444 -15.05 10.40 -2.41
CA PHE A 444 -15.92 11.39 -3.06
C PHE A 444 -16.98 10.79 -3.99
N LEU A 445 -16.80 9.54 -4.43
CA LEU A 445 -17.61 8.94 -5.49
C LEU A 445 -18.60 7.90 -4.97
N GLU A 446 -18.36 7.33 -3.78
CA GLU A 446 -19.19 6.28 -3.19
C GLU A 446 -20.32 6.80 -2.27
N LYS A 447 -20.23 8.05 -1.77
CA LYS A 447 -21.26 8.72 -0.96
C LYS A 447 -21.85 9.91 -1.72
#